data_AF-A0A8X6WS78-F1
#
_entry.id   AF-A0A8X6WS78-F1
#
_cell.length_a   1.000
_cell.length_b   1.000
_cell.length_c   1.000
_cell.angle_alpha   90.00
_cell.angle_beta   90.00
_cell.angle_gamma   90.00
#
_symmetry.space_group_name_H-M   'P 1'
#
loop_
_entity.id
_entity.type
_entity.pdbx_description
1 polymer ?
#
loop_
_entity_poly.entity_id
_entity_poly.type
_entity_poly.pdbx_seq_one_letter_code
_entity_poly.pdbx_strand_id
1 'polypeptide(L)'
;MSCHTGSYIDEPCYFKHCFLSKGWNTLDKTLRSFWETENISEEQPIISDELSYCEKHFEKTHFRKPCGRYSVSLPFKENIQENVNLGDSRSIASKRLDQLWRRLDRDPYN
;
A
#
# COMPACT_ATOMS: atom_id res chain seq x y z
N MET A 1 -13.08 -1.55 -27.54
CA MET A 1 -11.95 -1.98 -26.69
C MET A 1 -12.48 -2.14 -25.29
N SER A 2 -12.96 -3.33 -24.97
CA SER A 2 -13.64 -3.61 -23.71
C SER A 2 -12.64 -4.26 -22.76
N CYS A 3 -12.09 -3.48 -21.85
CA CYS A 3 -11.31 -4.01 -20.74
C CYS A 3 -12.32 -4.50 -19.69
N HIS A 4 -12.50 -5.83 -19.58
CA HIS A 4 -13.20 -6.44 -18.46
C HIS A 4 -12.32 -6.31 -17.22
N THR A 5 -12.53 -5.26 -16.42
CA THR A 5 -12.01 -5.23 -15.06
C THR A 5 -12.89 -6.11 -14.20
N GLY A 6 -12.37 -7.28 -13.82
CA GLY A 6 -13.00 -8.14 -12.83
C GLY A 6 -13.35 -7.31 -11.59
N SER A 7 -14.62 -7.36 -11.22
CA SER A 7 -15.20 -6.71 -10.05
C SER A 7 -14.50 -7.18 -8.78
N TYR A 8 -13.50 -6.43 -8.33
CA TYR A 8 -12.96 -6.55 -6.98
C TYR A 8 -14.05 -6.02 -6.04
N ILE A 9 -14.66 -6.95 -5.32
CA ILE A 9 -15.75 -6.70 -4.38
C ILE A 9 -15.26 -5.66 -3.36
N ASP A 10 -15.88 -4.49 -3.36
CA ASP A 10 -15.73 -3.48 -2.31
C ASP A 10 -16.34 -4.05 -1.01
N GLU A 11 -15.55 -4.83 -0.29
CA GLU A 11 -15.87 -5.25 1.08
C GLU A 11 -16.02 -3.98 1.96
N PRO A 12 -17.16 -3.80 2.65
CA PRO A 12 -17.36 -2.67 3.53
C PRO A 12 -16.37 -2.78 4.70
N CYS A 13 -15.32 -1.97 4.61
CA CYS A 13 -14.32 -1.90 5.66
C CYS A 13 -14.97 -1.38 6.95
N TYR A 14 -15.27 -2.30 7.85
CA TYR A 14 -15.80 -2.00 9.16
C TYR A 14 -14.85 -1.05 9.91
N PHE A 15 -15.33 0.15 10.20
CA PHE A 15 -14.60 1.17 10.93
C PHE A 15 -14.44 0.74 12.39
N LYS A 16 -13.32 0.09 12.72
CA LYS A 16 -12.94 -0.18 14.11
C LYS A 16 -12.41 1.12 14.71
N HIS A 17 -13.27 1.85 15.41
CA HIS A 17 -12.84 2.96 16.25
C HIS A 17 -12.08 2.41 17.45
N CYS A 18 -10.75 2.43 17.40
CA CYS A 18 -9.93 2.13 18.57
C CYS A 18 -9.98 3.33 19.52
N PHE A 19 -10.65 3.18 20.67
CA PHE A 19 -10.73 4.16 21.77
C PHE A 19 -9.40 4.37 22.53
N LEU A 20 -8.26 4.38 21.83
CA LEU A 20 -6.93 4.35 22.45
C LEU A 20 -6.44 5.69 23.01
N SER A 21 -7.17 6.80 22.83
CA SER A 21 -6.79 8.07 23.46
C SER A 21 -7.62 8.35 24.71
N LYS A 22 -7.07 8.04 25.88
CA LYS A 22 -7.52 8.66 27.13
C LYS A 22 -6.71 9.94 27.34
N GLY A 23 -7.40 11.08 27.35
CA GLY A 23 -6.81 12.38 27.67
C GLY A 23 -6.31 13.14 26.44
N TRP A 24 -7.21 13.91 25.82
CA TRP A 24 -6.93 14.80 24.69
C TRP A 24 -5.78 15.78 24.97
N ASN A 25 -5.74 16.35 26.18
CA ASN A 25 -4.69 17.30 26.58
C ASN A 25 -3.30 16.65 26.68
N THR A 26 -3.25 15.37 27.04
CA THR A 26 -1.99 14.62 27.14
C THR A 26 -1.52 14.20 25.75
N LEU A 27 -2.45 13.71 24.90
CA LEU A 27 -2.16 13.38 23.52
C LEU A 27 -1.65 14.59 22.72
N ASP A 28 -2.31 15.74 22.85
CA ASP A 28 -1.94 16.97 22.15
C ASP A 28 -0.53 17.42 22.52
N LYS A 29 -0.20 17.44 23.82
CA LYS A 29 1.15 17.74 24.32
C LYS A 29 2.19 16.76 23.81
N THR A 30 1.89 15.46 23.81
CA THR A 30 2.81 14.43 23.32
C THR A 30 3.04 14.54 21.82
N LEU A 31 1.98 14.74 21.03
CA LEU A 31 2.10 14.96 19.58
C LEU A 31 2.93 16.21 19.29
N ARG A 32 2.67 17.31 20.00
CA ARG A 32 3.40 18.56 19.81
C ARG A 32 4.89 18.39 20.13
N SER A 33 5.22 17.79 21.28
CA SER A 33 6.61 17.52 21.67
C SER A 33 7.31 16.58 20.69
N PHE A 34 6.60 15.57 20.16
CA PHE A 34 7.12 14.67 19.14
C PHE A 34 7.54 15.44 17.87
N TRP A 35 6.62 16.23 17.33
CA TRP A 35 6.88 17.03 16.12
C TRP A 35 7.93 18.11 16.35
N GLU A 36 7.97 18.77 17.51
CA GLU A 36 8.99 19.77 17.85
C GLU A 36 10.39 19.16 17.98
N THR A 37 10.50 17.89 18.40
CA THR A 37 11.79 17.20 18.59
C THR A 37 12.34 16.64 17.28
N GLU A 38 11.47 16.12 16.39
CA GLU A 38 11.88 15.58 15.09
C GLU A 38 11.95 16.65 13.98
N ASN A 39 11.51 17.88 14.24
CA ASN A 39 11.65 18.98 13.30
C ASN A 39 13.12 19.43 13.24
N ILE A 40 13.91 18.76 12.42
CA ILE A 40 15.23 19.21 11.99
C ILE A 40 15.02 20.52 11.24
N SER A 41 15.82 21.56 11.52
CA SER A 41 15.73 22.92 10.99
C SER A 41 15.35 23.00 9.51
N GLU A 42 14.68 24.10 9.11
CA GLU A 42 14.25 24.46 7.74
C GLU A 42 15.43 24.67 6.74
N GLU A 43 16.47 23.85 6.80
CA GLU A 43 17.38 23.73 5.66
C GLU A 43 16.58 23.12 4.53
N GLN A 44 16.44 23.86 3.42
CA GLN A 44 15.85 23.37 2.19
C GLN A 44 16.47 22.00 1.90
N PRO A 45 15.68 20.90 1.95
CA PRO A 45 16.24 19.58 1.74
C PRO A 45 16.89 19.59 0.36
N ILE A 46 18.12 19.09 0.26
CA ILE A 46 18.77 18.87 -1.03
C ILE A 46 17.85 17.92 -1.80
N ILE A 47 17.07 18.46 -2.75
CA ILE A 47 16.15 17.67 -3.55
C ILE A 47 17.00 16.83 -4.50
N SER A 48 17.30 15.61 -4.09
CA SER A 48 17.90 14.63 -4.99
C SER A 48 16.88 14.22 -6.05
N ASP A 49 17.36 13.74 -7.20
CA ASP A 49 16.50 13.20 -8.24
C ASP A 49 15.64 12.04 -7.71
N GLU A 50 16.19 11.24 -6.80
CA GLU A 50 15.47 10.16 -6.12
C GLU A 50 14.31 10.70 -5.27
N LEU A 51 14.54 11.77 -4.51
CA LEU A 51 13.50 12.40 -3.69
C LEU A 51 12.40 13.00 -4.55
N SER A 52 12.78 13.71 -5.62
CA SER A 52 11.85 14.28 -6.61
C SER A 52 11.00 13.19 -7.29
N TYR A 53 11.61 12.05 -7.62
CA TYR A 53 10.91 10.91 -8.18
C TYR A 53 9.91 10.30 -7.18
N CYS A 54 10.33 10.10 -5.93
CA CYS A 54 9.47 9.60 -4.86
C CYS A 54 8.26 10.51 -4.61
N GLU A 55 8.47 11.83 -4.56
CA GLU A 55 7.39 12.82 -4.36
C GLU A 55 6.36 12.73 -5.50
N LYS A 56 6.83 12.79 -6.76
CA LYS A 56 5.97 12.66 -7.93
C LYS A 56 5.24 11.31 -7.99
N HIS A 57 5.90 10.22 -7.55
CA HIS A 57 5.28 8.90 -7.48
C HIS A 57 4.18 8.87 -6.41
N PHE A 58 4.46 9.41 -5.23
CA PHE A 58 3.50 9.52 -4.15
C PHE A 58 2.28 10.32 -4.60
N GLU A 59 2.47 11.53 -5.12
CA GLU A 59 1.37 12.37 -5.63
C GLU A 59 0.46 11.63 -6.62
N LYS A 60 1.06 10.84 -7.52
CA LYS A 60 0.30 10.09 -8.55
C LYS A 60 -0.42 8.85 -8.04
N THR A 61 0.11 8.19 -7.02
CA THR A 61 -0.31 6.82 -6.64
C THR A 61 -0.93 6.74 -5.26
N HIS A 62 -0.80 7.79 -4.44
CA HIS A 62 -1.49 7.86 -3.16
C HIS A 62 -2.96 8.20 -3.39
N PHE A 63 -3.83 7.53 -2.66
CA PHE A 63 -5.24 7.89 -2.61
C PHE A 63 -5.87 7.40 -1.33
N ARG A 64 -6.92 8.07 -0.89
CA ARG A 64 -7.73 7.63 0.24
C ARG A 64 -8.82 6.71 -0.27
N LYS A 65 -8.85 5.48 0.22
CA LYS A 65 -9.93 4.52 -0.07
C LYS A 65 -11.25 5.02 0.56
N PRO A 66 -12.42 4.63 0.03
CA PRO A 66 -13.72 4.98 0.62
C PRO A 66 -13.85 4.61 2.10
N CYS A 67 -13.14 3.57 2.53
CA CYS A 67 -13.04 3.15 3.93
C CYS A 67 -12.25 4.06 4.86
N GLY A 68 -11.70 5.16 4.34
CA GLY A 68 -10.94 6.14 5.09
C GLY A 68 -9.46 5.81 5.28
N ARG A 69 -8.99 4.63 4.85
CA ARG A 69 -7.56 4.27 4.86
C ARG A 69 -6.84 4.84 3.64
N TYR A 70 -5.59 5.26 3.82
CA TYR A 70 -4.72 5.65 2.71
C TYR A 70 -4.10 4.41 2.06
N SER A 71 -4.08 4.42 0.74
CA SER A 71 -3.31 3.50 -0.10
C SER A 71 -2.14 4.27 -0.67
N VAL A 72 -0.93 3.71 -0.58
CA VAL A 72 0.29 4.30 -1.12
C VAL A 72 1.01 3.22 -1.91
N SER A 73 1.46 3.54 -3.12
CA SER A 73 2.32 2.65 -3.89
C SER A 73 3.78 2.95 -3.55
N LEU A 74 4.58 1.91 -3.35
CA LEU A 74 6.03 2.06 -3.25
C LEU A 74 6.61 2.03 -4.67
N PRO A 75 7.48 2.99 -5.03
CA PRO A 75 8.15 2.94 -6.31
C PRO A 75 9.10 1.74 -6.38
N PHE A 76 9.15 1.09 -7.54
CA PHE A 76 10.26 0.20 -7.89
C PHE A 76 11.40 1.04 -8.48
N LYS A 77 12.65 0.62 -8.28
CA LYS A 77 13.78 1.24 -9.01
C LYS A 77 13.56 1.07 -10.51
N GLU A 78 13.93 2.08 -11.28
CA GLU A 78 13.92 1.99 -12.74
C GLU A 78 14.72 0.76 -13.20
N ASN A 79 14.27 0.12 -14.27
CA ASN A 79 14.87 -1.09 -14.87
C ASN A 79 14.75 -2.39 -14.05
N ILE A 80 14.11 -2.39 -12.87
CA ILE A 80 13.74 -3.63 -12.17
C ILE A 80 12.78 -4.44 -13.04
N GLN A 81 11.74 -3.82 -13.60
CA GLN A 81 10.74 -4.56 -14.39
C GLN A 81 11.32 -5.22 -15.65
N GLU A 82 12.37 -4.64 -16.24
CA GLU A 82 13.02 -5.18 -17.45
C GLU A 82 14.13 -6.19 -17.13
N ASN A 83 14.80 -6.07 -15.98
CA ASN A 83 15.95 -6.92 -15.62
C ASN A 83 15.70 -7.90 -14.46
N VAL A 84 14.51 -7.92 -13.87
CA VAL A 84 14.17 -8.88 -12.81
C VAL A 84 13.85 -10.24 -13.43
N ASN A 85 14.84 -11.11 -13.42
CA ASN A 85 14.67 -12.52 -13.72
C ASN A 85 14.09 -13.26 -12.50
N LEU A 86 12.77 -13.40 -12.44
CA LEU A 86 12.06 -14.21 -11.41
C LEU A 86 12.06 -15.71 -11.73
N GLY A 87 12.75 -16.13 -12.80
CA GLY A 87 12.72 -17.49 -13.31
C GLY A 87 11.30 -18.01 -13.53
N ASP A 88 11.07 -19.27 -13.22
CA ASP A 88 9.78 -19.94 -13.42
C ASP A 88 8.72 -19.63 -12.34
N SER A 89 8.97 -18.67 -11.44
CA SER A 89 8.08 -18.36 -10.31
C SER A 89 6.63 -18.15 -10.75
N ARG A 90 6.41 -17.37 -11.83
CA ARG A 90 5.07 -17.15 -12.40
C ARG A 90 4.42 -18.44 -12.89
N SER A 91 5.17 -19.29 -13.61
CA SER A 91 4.69 -20.57 -14.14
C SER A 91 4.30 -21.52 -13.01
N ILE A 92 5.13 -21.61 -11.97
CA ILE A 92 4.89 -22.44 -10.78
C ILE A 92 3.65 -21.94 -10.03
N ALA A 93 3.55 -20.62 -9.79
CA ALA A 93 2.40 -20.01 -9.11
C ALA A 93 1.10 -20.26 -9.88
N SER A 94 1.09 -20.09 -11.21
CA SER A 94 -0.08 -20.39 -12.05
C SER A 94 -0.49 -21.86 -11.95
N LYS A 95 0.45 -22.80 -12.08
CA LYS A 95 0.13 -24.24 -11.98
C LYS A 95 -0.45 -24.60 -10.60
N ARG A 96 0.09 -24.03 -9.53
CA ARG A 96 -0.42 -24.23 -8.17
C ARG A 96 -1.83 -23.65 -8.01
N LEU A 97 -2.07 -22.46 -8.56
CA LEU A 97 -3.38 -21.83 -8.56
C LEU A 97 -4.41 -22.72 -9.29
N ASP A 98 -4.10 -23.22 -10.49
CA ASP A 98 -4.98 -24.12 -11.24
C ASP A 98 -5.29 -25.42 -10.48
N GLN A 99 -4.30 -25.97 -9.77
CA GLN A 99 -4.51 -27.15 -8.93
C GLN A 99 -5.46 -26.86 -7.77
N LEU A 100 -5.35 -25.68 -7.14
CA LEU A 100 -6.26 -25.26 -6.09
C LEU A 100 -7.70 -25.10 -6.62
N TRP A 101 -7.87 -24.45 -7.77
CA TRP A 101 -9.19 -24.33 -8.42
C TRP A 101 -9.80 -25.70 -8.71
N ARG A 102 -9.06 -26.64 -9.32
CA ARG A 102 -9.55 -28.00 -9.58
C ARG A 102 -9.86 -28.81 -8.33
N ARG A 103 -9.22 -28.51 -7.20
CA ARG A 103 -9.53 -29.15 -5.92
C ARG A 103 -10.82 -28.58 -5.36
N LEU A 104 -10.96 -27.25 -5.38
CA LEU A 104 -12.15 -26.54 -4.93
C LEU A 104 -13.39 -26.95 -5.74
N ASP A 105 -13.30 -27.08 -7.07
CA ASP A 105 -14.42 -27.51 -7.92
C ASP A 105 -14.87 -28.95 -7.64
N ARG A 106 -13.93 -29.81 -7.21
CA ARG A 106 -14.21 -31.22 -6.92
C ARG A 106 -14.82 -31.41 -5.54
N ASP A 107 -14.44 -30.57 -4.58
CA ASP A 107 -14.89 -30.63 -3.20
C ASP A 107 -15.16 -29.20 -2.67
N PRO A 108 -16.30 -28.59 -3.04
CA PRO A 108 -16.59 -27.20 -2.71
C PRO A 108 -17.01 -26.95 -1.26
N TYR A 109 -17.14 -28.01 -0.43
CA TYR A 109 -17.68 -27.92 0.93
C TYR A 109 -16.71 -28.40 2.03
N ASN A 110 -15.42 -28.56 1.71
CA ASN A 110 -14.37 -29.03 2.62
C ASN A 110 -13.25 -27.99 2.77
#